data_AF-A0A1J3IHJ9-F1
#
_entry.id   AF-A0A1J3IHJ9-F1
#
_cell.length_a   1.000
_cell.length_b   1.000
_cell.length_c   1.000
_cell.angle_alpha   90.00
_cell.angle_beta   90.00
_cell.angle_gamma   90.00
#
_symmetry.space_group_name_H-M   'P 1'
#
loop_
_entity.id
_entity.type
_entity.pdbx_description
1 polymer ?
#
loop_
_entity_poly.entity_id
_entity_poly.type
_entity_poly.pdbx_seq_one_letter_code
_entity_poly.pdbx_strand_id
1 'polypeptide(L)'
;MEAYREEALRVKQIAERRFVEKDFTGARSYALKARSLFPDLEGLSQMVATFEVYSASQCRSSGGGEIDYYGVLGLKPSAGKREVKKQYKK
;
A
#
# COMPACT_ATOMS: atom_id res chain seq x y z
N MET A 1 13.59 -12.27 -20.42
CA MET A 1 12.69 -11.11 -20.29
C MET A 1 11.29 -11.54 -19.83
N GLU A 2 10.70 -12.60 -20.40
CA GLU A 2 9.37 -13.10 -19.97
C GLU A 2 9.34 -13.71 -18.57
N ALA A 3 10.38 -14.45 -18.15
CA ALA A 3 10.43 -15.08 -16.83
C ALA A 3 10.29 -14.08 -15.66
N TYR A 4 10.85 -12.87 -15.78
CA TYR A 4 10.69 -11.83 -14.75
C TYR A 4 9.27 -11.26 -14.71
N ARG A 5 8.60 -11.19 -15.88
CA ARG A 5 7.21 -10.77 -15.99
C ARG A 5 6.26 -11.82 -15.39
N GLU A 6 6.47 -13.09 -15.69
CA GLU A 6 5.72 -14.20 -15.08
C GLU A 6 5.91 -14.26 -13.57
N GLU A 7 7.15 -14.07 -13.09
CA GLU A 7 7.44 -14.01 -11.67
C GLU A 7 6.73 -12.82 -11.00
N ALA A 8 6.77 -11.63 -11.61
CA ALA A 8 6.06 -10.46 -11.09
C ALA A 8 4.53 -10.67 -11.04
N LEU A 9 3.96 -11.37 -12.03
CA LEU A 9 2.54 -11.75 -12.04
C LEU A 9 2.21 -12.74 -10.91
N ARG A 10 3.05 -13.75 -10.67
CA ARG A 10 2.87 -14.67 -9.53
C ARG A 10 2.93 -13.94 -8.20
N VAL A 11 3.91 -13.07 -8.02
CA VAL A 11 4.06 -12.26 -6.80
C VAL A 11 2.87 -11.31 -6.61
N LYS A 12 2.35 -10.72 -7.69
CA LYS A 12 1.13 -9.91 -7.68
C LYS A 12 -0.08 -10.71 -7.18
N GLN A 13 -0.31 -11.92 -7.69
CA GLN A 13 -1.40 -12.79 -7.25
C GLN A 13 -1.29 -13.17 -5.76
N ILE A 14 -0.07 -13.38 -5.26
CA ILE A 14 0.14 -13.63 -3.82
C ILE A 14 -0.23 -12.39 -3.00
N ALA A 15 0.11 -11.19 -3.50
CA ALA A 15 -0.26 -9.94 -2.85
C ALA A 15 -1.79 -9.78 -2.77
N GLU A 16 -2.51 -10.08 -3.84
CA GLU A 16 -3.98 -10.09 -3.87
C GLU A 16 -4.59 -11.11 -2.90
N ARG A 17 -4.05 -12.33 -2.85
CA ARG A 17 -4.52 -13.36 -1.91
C ARG A 17 -4.35 -12.92 -0.45
N ARG A 18 -3.17 -12.39 -0.11
CA ARG A 18 -2.90 -11.86 1.24
C ARG A 18 -3.81 -10.70 1.61
N PHE A 19 -4.15 -9.85 0.63
CA PHE A 19 -5.10 -8.76 0.84
C PHE A 19 -6.49 -9.29 1.21
N VAL A 20 -6.98 -10.34 0.54
CA VAL A 20 -8.24 -11.01 0.87
C VAL A 20 -8.19 -11.66 2.26
N GLU A 21 -7.04 -12.22 2.64
CA GLU A 21 -6.78 -12.78 3.97
C GLU A 21 -6.62 -11.70 5.07
N LYS A 22 -6.74 -10.41 4.72
CA LYS A 22 -6.56 -9.25 5.61
C LYS A 22 -5.13 -9.09 6.14
N ASP A 23 -4.14 -9.75 5.54
CA ASP A 23 -2.72 -9.48 5.78
C ASP A 23 -2.25 -8.31 4.89
N PHE A 24 -2.59 -7.08 5.28
CA PHE A 24 -2.25 -5.87 4.52
C PHE A 24 -0.74 -5.60 4.51
N THR A 25 -0.06 -5.92 5.60
CA THR A 25 1.41 -5.81 5.71
C THR A 25 2.12 -6.72 4.72
N GLY A 26 1.68 -7.97 4.64
CA GLY A 26 2.19 -8.94 3.68
C GLY A 26 1.79 -8.59 2.25
N ALA A 27 0.53 -8.23 2.02
CA ALA A 27 0.06 -7.79 0.70
C ALA A 27 0.92 -6.65 0.14
N ARG A 28 1.23 -5.62 0.95
CA ARG A 28 2.11 -4.50 0.56
C ARG A 28 3.52 -4.96 0.24
N SER A 29 4.11 -5.82 1.08
CA SER A 29 5.47 -6.34 0.87
C SER A 29 5.60 -7.08 -0.47
N TYR A 30 4.62 -7.93 -0.79
CA TYR A 30 4.58 -8.66 -2.06
C TYR A 30 4.31 -7.72 -3.25
N ALA A 31 3.43 -6.73 -3.11
CA ALA A 31 3.19 -5.72 -4.15
C ALA A 31 4.48 -4.94 -4.49
N LEU A 32 5.26 -4.54 -3.48
CA LEU A 32 6.56 -3.89 -3.67
C LEU A 32 7.59 -4.83 -4.31
N LYS A 33 7.59 -6.11 -3.94
CA LYS A 33 8.45 -7.13 -4.56
C LYS A 33 8.12 -7.33 -6.04
N ALA A 34 6.84 -7.40 -6.41
CA ALA A 34 6.41 -7.46 -7.80
C ALA A 34 6.89 -6.22 -8.58
N ARG A 35 6.81 -5.03 -7.97
CA ARG A 35 7.28 -3.77 -8.59
C ARG A 35 8.79 -3.75 -8.79
N SER A 36 9.55 -4.34 -7.86
CA SER A 36 11.00 -4.46 -8.00
C SER A 36 11.41 -5.45 -9.09
N LEU A 37 10.61 -6.47 -9.36
CA LEU A 37 10.87 -7.47 -10.38
C LEU A 37 10.51 -6.97 -11.79
N PHE A 38 9.36 -6.28 -11.90
CA PHE A 38 8.89 -5.74 -13.17
C PHE A 38 8.15 -4.40 -12.91
N PRO A 39 8.86 -3.26 -12.89
CA PRO A 39 8.27 -1.96 -12.59
C PRO A 39 7.26 -1.52 -13.66
N ASP A 40 7.39 -2.01 -14.89
CA ASP A 40 6.49 -1.74 -16.01
C ASP A 40 5.19 -2.57 -15.95
N LEU A 41 5.00 -3.39 -14.91
CA LEU A 41 3.75 -4.14 -14.75
C LEU A 41 2.62 -3.20 -14.36
N GLU A 42 1.62 -3.12 -15.21
CA GLU A 42 0.46 -2.25 -15.02
C GLU A 42 -0.27 -2.55 -13.70
N GLY A 43 -0.66 -1.48 -13.01
CA GLY A 43 -1.48 -1.56 -11.80
C GLY A 43 -0.69 -1.72 -10.50
N LEU A 44 0.62 -1.99 -10.52
CA LEU A 44 1.39 -2.23 -9.29
C LEU A 44 1.46 -1.00 -8.37
N SER A 45 1.66 0.18 -8.94
CA SER A 45 1.70 1.43 -8.17
C SER A 45 0.35 1.72 -7.50
N GLN A 46 -0.76 1.52 -8.24
CA GLN A 46 -2.12 1.65 -7.72
C GLN A 46 -2.42 0.61 -6.63
N MET A 47 -1.91 -0.62 -6.80
CA MET A 47 -2.09 -1.71 -5.84
C MET A 47 -1.39 -1.41 -4.51
N VAL A 48 -0.14 -0.94 -4.55
CA VAL A 48 0.60 -0.51 -3.35
C VAL A 48 -0.12 0.63 -2.63
N ALA A 49 -0.57 1.65 -3.36
CA ALA A 49 -1.29 2.78 -2.77
C ALA A 49 -2.61 2.35 -2.11
N THR A 50 -3.37 1.48 -2.78
CA THR A 50 -4.62 0.92 -2.23
C THR A 50 -4.37 0.16 -0.93
N PHE A 51 -3.31 -0.66 -0.89
CA PHE A 51 -2.97 -1.43 0.31
C PHE A 51 -2.52 -0.54 1.47
N GLU A 52 -1.78 0.54 1.19
CA GLU A 52 -1.40 1.53 2.21
C GLU A 52 -2.60 2.25 2.80
N VAL A 53 -3.52 2.72 1.95
CA VAL A 53 -4.76 3.37 2.40
C VAL A 53 -5.63 2.41 3.21
N TYR A 54 -5.77 1.16 2.76
CA TYR A 54 -6.58 0.16 3.47
C TYR A 54 -5.93 -0.25 4.80
N SER A 55 -4.61 -0.35 4.85
CA SER A 55 -3.89 -0.62 6.10
C SER A 55 -4.08 0.53 7.09
N ALA A 56 -3.99 1.79 6.63
CA ALA A 56 -4.20 2.96 7.46
C ALA A 56 -5.65 3.08 7.97
N SER A 57 -6.64 2.70 7.14
CA SER A 57 -8.05 2.71 7.55
C SER A 57 -8.41 1.56 8.50
N GLN A 58 -7.72 0.42 8.40
CA GLN A 58 -7.86 -0.71 9.33
C GLN A 58 -7.15 -0.49 10.67
N CYS A 59 -6.11 0.37 10.71
CA CYS A 59 -5.50 0.84 11.94
C CYS A 59 -6.48 1.73 12.73
N ARG A 60 -7.54 1.10 13.24
CA ARG A 60 -8.33 1.60 14.36
C ARG A 60 -7.38 1.62 15.54
N SER A 61 -6.86 2.79 15.89
CA SER A 61 -6.01 2.95 17.05
C SER A 61 -6.68 2.27 18.26
N SER A 62 -5.94 1.40 18.93
CA SER A 62 -6.32 0.69 20.15
C SER A 62 -6.73 1.72 21.22
N GLY A 63 -7.98 2.19 21.19
CA GLY A 63 -8.40 3.30 22.05
C GLY A 63 -9.65 4.07 21.61
N GLY A 64 -10.14 3.91 20.37
CA GLY A 64 -11.44 4.45 19.99
C GLY A 64 -11.51 4.90 18.55
N GLY A 65 -12.14 4.07 17.71
CA GLY A 65 -12.96 4.44 16.55
C GLY A 65 -12.43 5.33 15.42
N GLU A 66 -11.33 6.05 15.58
CA GLU A 66 -10.90 7.07 14.64
C GLU A 66 -9.98 6.48 13.57
N ILE A 67 -10.24 6.87 12.32
CA ILE A 67 -9.43 6.55 11.15
C ILE A 67 -8.10 7.31 11.29
N ASP A 68 -6.98 6.64 11.04
CA ASP A 68 -5.68 7.31 10.96
C ASP A 68 -5.59 8.15 9.67
N TYR A 69 -6.11 9.37 9.73
CA TYR A 69 -6.08 10.33 8.61
C TYR A 69 -4.65 10.67 8.17
N TYR A 70 -3.66 10.61 9.06
CA TYR A 70 -2.26 10.81 8.70
C TYR A 70 -1.75 9.62 7.89
N GLY A 71 -2.00 8.40 8.36
CA GLY A 71 -1.70 7.17 7.64
C GLY A 71 -2.36 7.11 6.27
N VAL A 72 -3.63 7.53 6.14
CA VAL A 72 -4.36 7.59 4.86
C VAL A 72 -3.70 8.57 3.89
N LEU A 73 -3.15 9.68 4.38
CA LEU A 73 -2.40 10.63 3.56
C LEU A 73 -0.95 10.16 3.30
N GLY A 74 -0.52 9.02 3.84
CA GLY A 74 0.86 8.55 3.76
C GLY A 74 1.82 9.39 4.62
N LEU A 75 1.30 10.06 5.65
CA LEU A 75 2.02 10.94 6.56
C LEU A 75 2.21 10.27 7.93
N LYS A 76 3.27 10.69 8.63
CA LYS A 76 3.46 10.29 10.03
C LYS A 76 2.54 11.11 10.94
N PRO A 77 2.16 10.60 12.13
CA PRO A 77 1.38 11.37 13.12
C PRO A 77 2.06 12.67 13.56
N SER A 78 3.39 12.77 13.41
CA SER A 78 4.18 13.96 13.68
C SER A 78 4.18 14.99 12.53
N ALA A 79 3.48 14.73 11.43
CA ALA A 79 3.52 15.59 10.25
C ALA A 79 2.89 16.95 10.53
N GLY A 80 3.59 18.02 10.16
CA GLY A 80 3.13 19.38 10.37
C GLY A 80 2.05 19.80 9.37
N LYS A 81 1.35 20.89 9.69
CA LYS A 81 0.30 21.49 8.82
C LYS A 81 0.78 21.75 7.38
N ARG A 82 2.06 22.09 7.18
CA ARG A 82 2.65 22.30 5.84
C ARG A 82 2.74 21.02 5.02
N GLU A 83 3.10 19.90 5.64
CA GLU A 83 3.23 18.59 4.97
C GLU A 83 1.85 18.04 4.60
N VAL A 84 0.89 18.12 5.52
CA VAL A 84 -0.52 17.82 5.23
C VAL A 84 -1.01 18.68 4.07
N LYS A 85 -0.71 19.99 4.10
CA LYS A 85 -1.12 20.91 3.02
C LYS A 85 -0.53 20.57 1.66
N LYS A 86 0.69 20.06 1.62
CA LYS A 86 1.37 19.66 0.38
C LYS A 86 0.75 18.40 -0.20
N GLN A 87 0.34 17.47 0.65
CA GLN A 87 -0.16 16.17 0.23
C GLN A 87 -1.60 16.23 -0.28
N TYR A 88 -2.49 17.06 0.29
CA TYR A 88 -3.86 17.19 -0.25
C TYR A 88 -3.96 18.07 -1.51
N LYS A 89 -2.96 18.91 -1.80
CA LYS A 89 -2.93 19.81 -2.96
C LYS A 89 -2.30 19.18 -4.21
N LYS A 90 -1.73 17.98 -4.07
CA LYS A 90 -1.19 17.20 -5.17
C LYS A 90 -2.33 16.55 -5.95
#